data_AF-A0A2K8T5F4-F1
#
_entry.id   AF-A0A2K8T5F4-F1
#
_cell.length_a   1.000
_cell.length_b   1.000
_cell.length_c   1.000
_cell.angle_alpha   90.00
_cell.angle_beta   90.00
_cell.angle_gamma   90.00
#
_symmetry.space_group_name_H-M   'P 1'
#
loop_
_entity.id
_entity.type
_entity.pdbx_description
1 polymer ?
#
loop_
_entity_poly.entity_id
_entity_poly.type
_entity_poly.pdbx_seq_one_letter_code
_entity_poly.pdbx_strand_id
1 'polypeptide(L)'
;MRKGKIIGDCDKLVTWYKPKKCPQGLSLDEFDALPSAITVREIYYYIVIPGFRTGRVSLITTLLDKATYSTLEIVGLYGKRWDVELDLRHIKTTLGMDILRCKTPSMIRKEIHVYLLAYNLLRSLMWSAGTTYNTPPLRLSLQGTRHHLINFLPKLEVADSKKRLRLYRTLLKIIVHKVVSVRPARNEPRVTKRRPKAYPRLTKPRQELRKQLQIA
;
A
#
# COMPACT_ATOMS: atom_id res chain seq x y z
N MET A 1 -9.29 30.70 -7.75
CA MET A 1 -10.17 30.16 -6.69
C MET A 1 -9.82 30.81 -5.34
N ARG A 2 -10.40 31.98 -5.03
CA ARG A 2 -10.20 32.74 -3.77
C ARG A 2 -11.42 32.72 -2.83
N LYS A 3 -12.38 31.83 -3.05
CA LYS A 3 -13.59 31.75 -2.22
C LYS A 3 -13.37 30.74 -1.10
N GLY A 4 -13.51 31.16 0.15
CA GLY A 4 -13.39 30.33 1.35
C GLY A 4 -13.03 31.15 2.59
N LYS A 5 -13.46 30.69 3.77
CA LYS A 5 -13.11 31.31 5.06
C LYS A 5 -11.70 30.89 5.44
N ILE A 6 -10.77 31.83 5.55
CA ILE A 6 -9.39 31.56 5.98
C ILE A 6 -9.41 31.24 7.48
N ILE A 7 -8.77 30.12 7.88
CA ILE A 7 -8.69 29.66 9.29
C ILE A 7 -7.22 29.51 9.74
N GLY A 8 -6.28 29.68 8.82
CA GLY A 8 -4.85 29.75 9.12
C GLY A 8 -4.06 30.08 7.87
N ASP A 9 -2.75 30.22 8.03
CA ASP A 9 -1.83 30.66 6.97
C ASP A 9 -1.86 29.76 5.74
N CYS A 10 -2.13 28.48 5.94
CA CYS A 10 -2.18 27.45 4.92
C CYS A 10 -3.55 26.75 4.84
N ASP A 11 -4.56 27.23 5.59
CA ASP A 11 -5.85 26.57 5.78
C ASP A 11 -7.02 27.46 5.42
N LYS A 12 -7.99 26.91 4.70
CA LYS A 12 -9.28 27.56 4.47
C LYS A 12 -10.42 26.57 4.46
N LEU A 13 -11.59 26.99 4.92
CA LEU A 13 -12.85 26.26 4.67
C LEU A 13 -13.46 26.74 3.37
N VAL A 14 -13.82 25.79 2.52
CA VAL A 14 -14.46 26.03 1.23
C VAL A 14 -15.73 25.21 1.18
N THR A 15 -16.84 25.85 0.80
CA THR A 15 -18.08 25.15 0.49
C THR A 15 -18.11 24.81 -0.99
N TRP A 16 -18.22 23.52 -1.30
CA TRP A 16 -18.41 23.01 -2.64
C TRP A 16 -19.89 22.70 -2.85
N TYR A 17 -20.41 23.10 -4.00
CA TYR A 17 -21.79 22.87 -4.36
C TYR A 17 -21.88 21.67 -5.29
N LYS A 18 -22.93 20.87 -5.12
CA LYS A 18 -23.28 19.77 -6.02
C LYS A 18 -23.38 20.33 -7.45
N PRO A 19 -22.74 19.69 -8.44
CA PRO A 19 -22.82 20.17 -9.82
C PRO A 19 -24.26 20.10 -10.31
N LYS A 20 -24.64 20.93 -11.29
CA LYS A 20 -26.01 20.93 -11.83
C LYS A 20 -26.33 19.70 -12.69
N LYS A 21 -25.31 19.04 -13.22
CA LYS A 21 -25.42 17.86 -14.07
C LYS A 21 -24.75 16.68 -13.39
N CYS A 22 -25.42 15.51 -13.44
CA CYS A 22 -24.85 14.26 -12.95
C CYS A 22 -23.58 13.91 -13.76
N PRO A 23 -22.44 13.63 -13.12
CA PRO A 23 -21.23 13.17 -13.79
C PRO A 23 -21.43 11.80 -14.45
N GLN A 24 -20.74 11.55 -15.56
CA GLN A 24 -20.86 10.31 -16.34
C GLN A 24 -20.50 9.01 -15.56
N GLY A 25 -19.72 9.13 -14.48
CA GLY A 25 -19.26 7.99 -13.66
C GLY A 25 -20.13 7.67 -12.46
N LEU A 26 -21.27 8.35 -12.27
CA LEU A 26 -22.15 8.17 -11.11
C LEU A 26 -23.54 7.75 -11.58
N SER A 27 -24.20 6.83 -10.86
CA SER A 27 -25.61 6.55 -11.11
C SER A 27 -26.48 7.74 -10.70
N LEU A 28 -27.69 7.84 -11.28
CA LEU A 28 -28.61 8.92 -10.94
C LEU A 28 -29.06 8.86 -9.48
N ASP A 29 -29.34 7.66 -8.96
CA ASP A 29 -29.75 7.46 -7.57
C ASP A 29 -28.64 7.88 -6.59
N GLU A 30 -27.39 7.49 -6.84
CA GLU A 30 -26.24 7.92 -6.04
C GLU A 30 -26.06 9.43 -6.12
N PHE A 31 -26.23 10.02 -7.31
CA PHE A 31 -26.12 11.46 -7.50
C PHE A 31 -27.18 12.18 -6.70
N ASP A 32 -28.43 11.76 -6.76
CA ASP A 32 -29.55 12.40 -6.07
C ASP A 32 -29.41 12.30 -4.54
N ALA A 33 -28.85 11.20 -4.04
CA ALA A 33 -28.52 11.03 -2.63
C ALA A 33 -27.41 11.97 -2.12
N LEU A 34 -26.58 12.56 -2.99
CA LEU A 34 -25.54 13.50 -2.57
C LEU A 34 -26.13 14.83 -2.04
N PRO A 35 -25.53 15.40 -0.97
CA PRO A 35 -25.97 16.68 -0.43
C PRO A 35 -25.80 17.82 -1.46
N SER A 36 -26.64 18.84 -1.36
CA SER A 36 -26.60 20.02 -2.26
C SER A 36 -25.30 20.83 -2.13
N ALA A 37 -24.66 20.78 -0.95
CA ALA A 37 -23.34 21.35 -0.71
C ALA A 37 -22.58 20.56 0.36
N ILE A 38 -21.26 20.62 0.29
CA ILE A 38 -20.35 20.07 1.30
C ILE A 38 -19.31 21.13 1.67
N THR A 39 -19.09 21.34 2.95
CA THR A 39 -17.99 22.18 3.43
C THR A 39 -16.78 21.29 3.66
N VAL A 40 -15.65 21.68 3.08
CA VAL A 40 -14.36 21.00 3.19
C VAL A 40 -13.29 21.95 3.69
N ARG A 41 -12.26 21.40 4.31
CA ARG A 41 -11.04 22.11 4.65
C ARG A 41 -10.01 21.86 3.55
N GLU A 42 -9.47 22.93 3.00
CA GLU A 42 -8.41 22.91 2.01
C GLU A 42 -7.11 23.42 2.64
N ILE A 43 -6.07 22.61 2.55
CA ILE A 43 -4.74 22.83 3.11
C ILE A 43 -3.73 22.87 1.98
N TYR A 44 -2.91 23.91 1.92
CA TYR A 44 -1.82 23.99 0.94
C TYR A 44 -0.47 23.90 1.62
N TYR A 45 0.44 23.11 1.05
CA TYR A 45 1.83 23.06 1.52
C TYR A 45 2.78 22.81 0.35
N TYR A 46 4.05 23.10 0.58
CA TYR A 46 5.11 22.94 -0.41
C TYR A 46 5.97 21.73 -0.09
N ILE A 47 6.36 20.99 -1.14
CA ILE A 47 7.35 19.92 -1.02
C ILE A 47 8.67 20.50 -1.51
N VAL A 48 9.59 20.74 -0.58
CA VAL A 48 10.90 21.36 -0.83
C VAL A 48 12.06 20.34 -0.92
N ILE A 49 11.74 19.05 -1.08
CA ILE A 49 12.74 17.98 -1.14
C ILE A 49 13.31 17.89 -2.57
N PRO A 50 14.63 18.01 -2.76
CA PRO A 50 15.26 17.86 -4.07
C PRO A 50 14.92 16.50 -4.71
N GLY A 51 14.53 16.51 -5.98
CA GLY A 51 14.15 15.31 -6.74
C GLY A 51 12.64 15.03 -6.80
N PHE A 52 11.81 15.73 -6.03
CA PHE A 52 10.35 15.66 -6.17
C PHE A 52 9.85 16.63 -7.24
N ARG A 53 9.01 16.14 -8.16
CA ARG A 53 8.46 16.95 -9.27
C ARG A 53 7.41 17.97 -8.80
N THR A 54 6.65 17.64 -7.77
CA THR A 54 5.52 18.46 -7.29
C THR A 54 6.02 19.47 -6.27
N GLY A 55 5.99 20.77 -6.60
CA GLY A 55 6.41 21.84 -5.68
C GLY A 55 5.33 22.27 -4.69
N ARG A 56 4.04 22.20 -5.06
CA ARG A 56 2.90 22.58 -4.22
C ARG A 56 1.81 21.52 -4.23
N VAL A 57 1.30 21.15 -3.07
CA VAL A 57 0.19 20.21 -2.90
C VAL A 57 -1.02 20.94 -2.31
N SER A 58 -2.21 20.65 -2.85
CA SER A 58 -3.48 20.99 -2.19
C SER A 58 -4.09 19.72 -1.63
N LEU A 59 -4.40 19.72 -0.34
CA LEU A 59 -5.03 18.63 0.37
C LEU A 59 -6.43 19.05 0.81
N ILE A 60 -7.43 18.29 0.41
CA ILE A 60 -8.83 18.52 0.76
C ILE A 60 -9.27 17.44 1.75
N THR A 61 -9.91 17.84 2.85
CA THR A 61 -10.38 16.94 3.90
C THR A 61 -11.73 17.39 4.47
N THR A 62 -12.51 16.43 4.98
CA THR A 62 -13.74 16.67 5.73
C THR A 62 -13.49 16.90 7.23
N LEU A 63 -12.23 16.82 7.68
CA LEU A 63 -11.80 17.16 9.04
C LEU A 63 -11.72 18.69 9.19
N LEU A 64 -12.85 19.31 9.55
CA LEU A 64 -13.01 20.77 9.51
C LEU A 64 -12.36 21.51 10.69
N ASP A 65 -12.38 20.90 11.89
CA ASP A 65 -11.90 21.58 13.09
C ASP A 65 -10.37 21.58 13.18
N LYS A 66 -9.79 22.78 13.16
CA LYS A 66 -8.34 22.98 13.28
C LYS A 66 -7.83 22.74 14.70
N ALA A 67 -8.64 22.99 15.73
CA ALA A 67 -8.24 22.78 17.12
C ALA A 67 -8.08 21.29 17.42
N THR A 68 -9.03 20.47 16.96
CA THR A 68 -8.96 19.01 17.10
C THR A 68 -7.98 18.37 16.11
N TYR A 69 -7.96 18.82 14.85
CA TYR A 69 -7.11 18.23 13.80
C TYR A 69 -6.11 19.26 13.30
N SER A 70 -4.88 19.22 13.81
CA SER A 70 -3.88 20.20 13.42
C SER A 70 -3.45 20.03 11.96
N THR A 71 -3.07 21.12 11.31
CA THR A 71 -2.61 21.14 9.91
C THR A 71 -1.42 20.20 9.70
N LEU A 72 -0.47 20.21 10.64
CA LEU A 72 0.74 19.39 10.59
C LEU A 72 0.43 17.89 10.70
N GLU A 73 -0.50 17.49 11.57
CA GLU A 73 -0.91 16.09 11.70
C GLU A 73 -1.62 15.60 10.44
N ILE A 74 -2.49 16.41 9.84
CA ILE A 74 -3.18 16.06 8.59
C ILE A 74 -2.17 15.91 7.44
N VAL A 75 -1.21 16.83 7.31
CA VAL A 75 -0.15 16.75 6.30
C VAL A 75 0.73 15.52 6.54
N GLY A 76 1.13 15.26 7.79
CA GLY A 76 1.89 14.07 8.17
C GLY A 76 1.14 12.77 7.87
N LEU A 77 -0.16 12.72 8.15
CA LEU A 77 -1.03 11.59 7.83
C LEU A 77 -1.14 11.38 6.32
N TYR A 78 -1.31 12.45 5.54
CA TYR A 78 -1.31 12.34 4.08
C TYR A 78 0.05 11.85 3.54
N GLY A 79 1.15 12.23 4.17
CA GLY A 79 2.49 11.68 3.87
C GLY A 79 2.54 10.16 4.00
N LYS A 80 1.90 9.59 5.02
CA LYS A 80 1.79 8.13 5.21
C LYS A 80 0.98 7.43 4.11
N ARG A 81 0.27 8.15 3.25
CA ARG A 81 -0.39 7.57 2.06
C ARG A 81 0.61 6.83 1.17
N TRP A 82 1.87 7.27 1.14
CA TRP A 82 2.92 6.61 0.35
C TRP A 82 3.28 5.21 0.87
N ASP A 83 2.98 4.90 2.14
CA ASP A 83 3.21 3.57 2.70
C ASP A 83 2.43 2.48 1.94
N VAL A 84 1.31 2.85 1.30
CA VAL A 84 0.55 1.93 0.44
C VAL A 84 1.38 1.39 -0.74
N GLU A 85 2.35 2.17 -1.24
CA GLU A 85 3.21 1.71 -2.33
C GLU A 85 4.17 0.61 -1.86
N LEU A 86 4.65 0.72 -0.62
CA LEU A 86 5.44 -0.33 0.02
C LEU A 86 4.59 -1.58 0.26
N ASP A 87 3.35 -1.41 0.69
CA ASP A 87 2.40 -2.50 0.87
C ASP A 87 2.12 -3.25 -0.45
N LEU A 88 1.85 -2.51 -1.52
CA LEU A 88 1.67 -3.07 -2.87
C LEU A 88 2.95 -3.75 -3.36
N ARG A 89 4.12 -3.19 -3.09
CA ARG A 89 5.42 -3.82 -3.40
C ARG A 89 5.58 -5.13 -2.63
N HIS A 90 5.16 -5.19 -1.38
CA HIS A 90 5.22 -6.43 -0.61
C HIS A 90 4.37 -7.53 -1.24
N ILE A 91 3.14 -7.23 -1.62
CA ILE A 91 2.27 -8.21 -2.26
C ILE A 91 2.85 -8.63 -3.63
N LYS A 92 3.22 -7.67 -4.48
CA LYS A 92 3.72 -7.95 -5.84
C LYS A 92 5.07 -8.66 -5.83
N THR A 93 6.06 -8.10 -5.16
CA THR A 93 7.45 -8.55 -5.25
C THR A 93 7.87 -9.42 -4.08
N THR A 94 7.54 -9.05 -2.84
CA THR A 94 7.96 -9.84 -1.66
C THR A 94 7.25 -11.18 -1.62
N LEU A 95 5.95 -11.22 -1.91
CA LEU A 95 5.18 -12.47 -1.97
C LEU A 95 5.23 -13.14 -3.36
N GLY A 96 5.57 -12.40 -4.42
CA GLY A 96 5.70 -12.92 -5.78
C GLY A 96 4.38 -12.99 -6.56
N MET A 97 3.43 -12.10 -6.25
CA MET A 97 2.16 -11.98 -6.99
C MET A 97 2.33 -11.34 -8.38
N ASP A 98 3.51 -10.81 -8.71
CA ASP A 98 3.79 -10.19 -10.02
C ASP A 98 3.68 -11.16 -11.20
N ILE A 99 3.78 -12.47 -10.96
CA ILE A 99 3.58 -13.52 -11.96
C ILE A 99 2.56 -14.54 -11.46
N LEU A 100 1.34 -14.48 -12.02
CA LEU A 100 0.25 -15.40 -11.70
C LEU A 100 0.32 -16.67 -12.56
N ARG A 101 -0.07 -17.81 -11.98
CA ARG A 101 0.05 -19.14 -12.62
C ARG A 101 -1.25 -19.63 -13.22
N CYS A 102 -2.39 -19.18 -12.69
CA CYS A 102 -3.70 -19.62 -13.14
C CYS A 102 -4.00 -19.13 -14.56
N LYS A 103 -4.76 -19.92 -15.32
CA LYS A 103 -5.07 -19.67 -16.75
C LYS A 103 -6.47 -19.14 -17.02
N THR A 104 -7.37 -19.16 -16.03
CA THR A 104 -8.76 -18.69 -16.18
C THR A 104 -9.02 -17.48 -15.31
N PRO A 105 -9.87 -16.51 -15.73
CA PRO A 105 -10.16 -15.31 -14.94
C PRO A 105 -10.70 -15.62 -13.54
N SER A 106 -11.50 -16.68 -13.39
CA SER A 106 -12.03 -17.11 -12.08
C SER A 106 -10.90 -17.58 -11.16
N MET A 107 -9.99 -18.44 -11.64
CA MET A 107 -8.86 -18.92 -10.84
C MET A 107 -7.82 -17.84 -10.56
N ILE A 108 -7.61 -16.90 -11.49
CA ILE A 108 -6.75 -15.72 -11.27
C ILE A 108 -7.24 -14.89 -10.08
N ARG A 109 -8.56 -14.63 -9.99
CA ARG A 109 -9.13 -13.91 -8.84
C ARG A 109 -8.88 -14.66 -7.53
N LYS A 110 -9.07 -15.98 -7.51
CA LYS A 110 -8.76 -16.83 -6.35
C LYS A 110 -7.29 -16.76 -5.96
N GLU A 111 -6.38 -16.84 -6.93
CA GLU A 111 -4.94 -16.73 -6.71
C GLU A 111 -4.58 -15.38 -6.05
N ILE A 112 -5.14 -14.27 -6.55
CA ILE A 112 -4.98 -12.94 -5.95
C ILE A 112 -5.50 -12.93 -4.50
N HIS A 113 -6.68 -13.50 -4.23
CA HIS A 113 -7.23 -13.56 -2.88
C HIS A 113 -6.34 -14.35 -1.91
N VAL A 114 -5.69 -15.43 -2.36
CA VAL A 114 -4.74 -16.19 -1.54
C VAL A 114 -3.51 -15.35 -1.19
N TYR A 115 -2.98 -14.56 -2.14
CA TYR A 115 -1.90 -13.62 -1.85
C TYR A 115 -2.30 -12.54 -0.83
N LEU A 116 -3.51 -12.00 -0.96
CA LEU A 116 -4.05 -11.03 0.01
C LEU A 116 -4.24 -11.66 1.39
N LEU A 117 -4.73 -12.89 1.47
CA LEU A 117 -4.85 -13.64 2.72
C LEU A 117 -3.48 -13.86 3.39
N ALA A 118 -2.49 -14.30 2.62
CA ALA A 118 -1.13 -14.48 3.10
C ALA A 118 -0.51 -13.16 3.59
N TYR A 119 -0.71 -12.07 2.84
CA TYR A 119 -0.28 -10.73 3.24
C TYR A 119 -0.91 -10.30 4.56
N ASN A 120 -2.23 -10.45 4.70
CA ASN A 120 -2.95 -10.08 5.91
C ASN A 120 -2.55 -10.95 7.10
N LEU A 121 -2.30 -12.25 6.91
CA LEU A 121 -1.76 -13.12 7.96
C LEU A 121 -0.41 -12.60 8.48
N LEU A 122 0.51 -12.24 7.58
CA LEU A 122 1.81 -11.68 7.96
C LEU A 122 1.65 -10.34 8.68
N ARG A 123 0.73 -9.47 8.23
CA ARG A 123 0.44 -8.18 8.87
C ARG A 123 -0.15 -8.36 10.26
N SER A 124 -1.08 -9.29 10.45
CA SER A 124 -1.62 -9.63 11.77
C SER A 124 -0.53 -10.13 12.70
N LEU A 125 0.39 -10.97 12.21
CA LEU A 125 1.51 -11.47 13.01
C LEU A 125 2.49 -10.36 13.40
N MET A 126 2.79 -9.43 12.48
CA MET A 126 3.55 -8.22 12.76
C MET A 126 2.83 -7.35 13.79
N TRP A 127 1.51 -7.19 13.68
CA TRP A 127 0.71 -6.45 14.63
C TRP A 127 0.77 -7.06 16.02
N SER A 128 0.53 -8.37 16.15
CA SER A 128 0.64 -9.08 17.42
C SER A 128 2.04 -8.99 18.03
N ALA A 129 3.10 -9.10 17.22
CA ALA A 129 4.47 -8.97 17.73
C ALA A 129 4.75 -7.55 18.21
N GLY A 130 4.37 -6.55 17.41
CA GLY A 130 4.59 -5.15 17.71
C GLY A 130 3.82 -4.67 18.95
N THR A 131 2.55 -5.03 19.08
CA THR A 131 1.74 -4.66 20.26
C THR A 131 2.24 -5.37 21.53
N THR A 132 2.63 -6.63 21.44
CA THR A 132 3.13 -7.40 22.60
C THR A 132 4.44 -6.83 23.17
N TYR A 133 5.31 -6.29 22.31
CA TYR A 133 6.66 -5.85 22.68
C TYR A 133 6.89 -4.35 22.43
N ASN A 134 5.81 -3.57 22.38
CA ASN A 134 5.80 -2.11 22.22
C ASN A 134 6.70 -1.58 21.09
N THR A 135 6.69 -2.26 19.94
CA THR A 135 7.40 -1.84 18.73
C THR A 135 6.39 -1.52 17.64
N PRO A 136 6.48 -0.38 16.93
CA PRO A 136 5.50 -0.02 15.91
C PRO A 136 5.37 -1.12 14.84
N PRO A 137 4.19 -1.75 14.66
CA PRO A 137 4.03 -2.91 13.77
C PRO A 137 4.49 -2.68 12.33
N LEU A 138 4.25 -1.48 11.80
CA LEU A 138 4.62 -1.10 10.43
C LEU A 138 6.14 -0.98 10.22
N ARG A 139 6.92 -0.98 11.30
CA ARG A 139 8.39 -0.94 11.25
C ARG A 139 9.01 -2.34 11.21
N LEU A 140 8.21 -3.39 11.41
CA LEU A 140 8.67 -4.78 11.34
C LEU A 140 8.82 -5.23 9.87
N SER A 141 9.83 -6.04 9.59
CA SER A 141 10.12 -6.51 8.24
C SER A 141 9.14 -7.60 7.81
N LEU A 142 8.29 -7.32 6.82
CA LEU A 142 7.37 -8.33 6.26
C LEU A 142 8.11 -9.55 5.70
N GLN A 143 9.25 -9.35 5.05
CA GLN A 143 10.07 -10.47 4.55
C GLN A 143 10.69 -11.27 5.71
N GLY A 144 11.14 -10.60 6.78
CA GLY A 144 11.63 -11.25 7.99
C GLY A 144 10.54 -12.09 8.66
N THR A 145 9.35 -11.52 8.82
CA THR A 145 8.14 -12.19 9.32
C THR A 145 7.80 -13.42 8.50
N ARG A 146 7.77 -13.30 7.17
CA ARG A 146 7.51 -14.41 6.25
C ARG A 146 8.51 -15.55 6.43
N HIS A 147 9.80 -15.23 6.46
CA HIS A 147 10.85 -16.23 6.63
C HIS A 147 10.71 -16.99 7.95
N HIS A 148 10.49 -16.27 9.05
CA HIS A 148 10.32 -16.90 10.36
C HIS A 148 9.03 -17.71 10.45
N LEU A 149 7.91 -17.21 9.91
CA LEU A 149 6.67 -17.97 9.87
C LEU A 149 6.86 -19.30 9.12
N ILE A 150 7.44 -19.27 7.91
CA ILE A 150 7.71 -20.48 7.12
C ILE A 150 8.56 -21.49 7.91
N ASN A 151 9.60 -21.02 8.60
CA ASN A 151 10.46 -21.90 9.41
C ASN A 151 9.76 -22.47 10.66
N PHE A 152 8.72 -21.79 11.16
CA PHE A 152 7.96 -22.22 12.33
C PHE A 152 6.75 -23.09 11.97
N LEU A 153 6.20 -23.00 10.75
CA LEU A 153 5.01 -23.75 10.33
C LEU A 153 5.13 -25.26 10.60
N PRO A 154 6.20 -25.97 10.20
CA PRO A 154 6.32 -27.41 10.47
C PRO A 154 6.32 -27.73 11.96
N LYS A 155 6.88 -26.84 12.79
CA LYS A 155 6.94 -27.02 14.25
C LYS A 155 5.59 -26.77 14.90
N LEU A 156 4.80 -25.83 14.37
CA LEU A 156 3.46 -25.51 14.86
C LEU A 156 2.45 -26.60 14.52
N GLU A 157 2.61 -27.22 13.36
CA GLU A 157 1.76 -28.31 12.85
C GLU A 157 1.78 -29.54 13.77
N VAL A 158 2.97 -30.00 14.16
CA VAL A 158 3.14 -31.18 15.02
C VAL A 158 3.05 -30.88 16.52
N ALA A 159 2.87 -29.61 16.91
CA ALA A 159 2.84 -29.22 18.32
C ALA A 159 1.45 -29.42 18.95
N ASP A 160 1.44 -29.94 20.17
CA ASP A 160 0.28 -29.88 21.07
C ASP A 160 -0.06 -28.42 21.45
N SER A 161 -1.20 -28.22 22.09
CA SER A 161 -1.70 -26.88 22.44
C SER A 161 -0.74 -26.05 23.30
N LYS A 162 -0.07 -26.67 24.29
CA LYS A 162 0.86 -25.95 25.19
C LYS A 162 2.14 -25.57 24.44
N LYS A 163 2.70 -26.50 23.67
CA LYS A 163 3.90 -26.29 22.85
C LYS A 163 3.64 -25.28 21.74
N ARG A 164 2.46 -25.32 21.11
CA ARG A 164 2.05 -24.36 20.06
C ARG A 164 2.02 -22.93 20.60
N LEU A 165 1.46 -22.71 21.79
CA LEU A 165 1.47 -21.39 22.43
C LEU A 165 2.90 -20.90 22.73
N ARG A 166 3.79 -21.77 23.22
CA ARG A 166 5.20 -21.43 23.46
C ARG A 166 5.93 -21.08 22.16
N LEU A 167 5.71 -21.85 21.10
CA LEU A 167 6.27 -21.60 19.76
C LEU A 167 5.76 -20.27 19.20
N TYR A 168 4.47 -19.99 19.33
CA TYR A 168 3.87 -18.73 18.88
C TYR A 168 4.49 -17.52 19.60
N ARG A 169 4.60 -17.55 20.94
CA ARG A 169 5.26 -16.48 21.70
C ARG A 169 6.72 -16.31 21.29
N THR A 170 7.43 -17.41 21.03
CA THR A 170 8.81 -17.38 20.53
C THR A 170 8.89 -16.73 19.15
N LEU A 171 7.95 -17.06 18.25
CA LEU A 171 7.85 -16.45 16.92
C LEU A 171 7.64 -14.94 17.03
N LEU A 172 6.70 -14.48 17.87
CA LEU A 172 6.48 -13.04 18.10
C LEU A 172 7.76 -12.35 18.61
N LYS A 173 8.45 -12.98 19.57
CA LYS A 173 9.72 -12.46 20.12
C LYS A 173 10.80 -12.36 19.05
N ILE A 174 10.89 -13.29 18.11
CA ILE A 174 11.88 -13.20 17.02
C ILE A 174 11.49 -12.09 16.03
N ILE A 175 10.21 -12.00 15.70
CA ILE A 175 9.69 -11.01 14.73
C ILE A 175 9.94 -9.58 15.20
N VAL A 176 9.75 -9.28 16.49
CA VAL A 176 9.97 -7.92 16.99
C VAL A 176 11.42 -7.44 16.78
N HIS A 177 12.40 -8.35 16.78
CA HIS A 177 13.80 -8.02 16.50
C HIS A 177 14.09 -7.80 15.01
N LYS A 178 13.09 -7.90 14.12
CA LYS A 178 13.21 -7.64 12.67
C LYS A 178 12.74 -6.24 12.30
N VAL A 179 13.09 -5.24 13.11
CA VAL A 179 12.83 -3.83 12.81
C VAL A 179 13.65 -3.39 11.59
N VAL A 180 13.00 -2.75 10.63
CA VAL A 180 13.65 -2.16 9.45
C VAL A 180 14.32 -0.84 9.85
N SER A 181 15.57 -0.58 9.47
CA SER A 181 16.26 0.69 9.76
C SER A 181 15.53 1.91 9.15
N VAL A 182 15.47 3.05 9.85
CA VAL A 182 15.02 4.33 9.26
C VAL A 182 16.11 4.82 8.30
N ARG A 183 15.75 5.15 7.05
CA ARG A 183 16.67 5.72 6.06
C ARG A 183 15.97 6.87 5.31
N PRO A 184 15.93 8.07 5.90
CA PRO A 184 15.22 9.21 5.30
C PRO A 184 15.95 9.70 4.04
N ALA A 185 15.21 10.39 3.16
CA ALA A 185 15.76 11.08 1.97
C ALA A 185 16.55 10.21 0.97
N ARG A 186 16.20 8.92 0.83
CA ARG A 186 16.85 8.05 -0.16
C ARG A 186 16.47 8.47 -1.58
N ASN A 187 17.45 8.90 -2.37
CA ASN A 187 17.33 9.16 -3.79
C ASN A 187 18.11 8.10 -4.58
N GLU A 188 17.41 7.20 -5.26
CA GLU A 188 18.02 6.15 -6.09
C GLU A 188 17.63 6.39 -7.55
N PRO A 189 18.60 6.34 -8.49
CA PRO A 189 18.29 6.49 -9.90
C PRO A 189 17.38 5.36 -10.37
N ARG A 190 16.39 5.68 -11.22
CA ARG A 190 15.45 4.70 -11.79
C ARG A 190 16.12 3.92 -12.94
N VAL A 191 17.17 3.16 -12.63
CA VAL A 191 17.99 2.42 -13.58
C VAL A 191 18.17 0.97 -13.14
N THR A 192 18.30 0.06 -14.10
CA THR A 192 18.60 -1.35 -13.82
C THR A 192 20.11 -1.58 -13.84
N LYS A 193 20.66 -2.18 -12.77
CA LYS A 193 22.10 -2.49 -12.69
C LYS A 193 22.55 -3.57 -13.68
N ARG A 194 21.69 -4.54 -14.00
CA ARG A 194 22.04 -5.70 -14.84
C ARG A 194 21.61 -5.46 -16.28
N ARG A 195 22.51 -5.73 -17.23
CA ARG A 195 22.19 -5.73 -18.68
C ARG A 195 21.09 -6.77 -18.97
N PRO A 196 20.04 -6.43 -19.74
CA PRO A 196 19.07 -7.42 -20.20
C PRO A 196 19.75 -8.54 -21.01
N LYS A 197 19.25 -9.77 -20.90
CA LYS A 197 19.73 -10.86 -21.75
C LYS A 197 19.43 -10.55 -23.23
N ALA A 198 20.33 -10.95 -24.13
CA ALA A 198 20.20 -10.76 -25.57
C ALA A 198 19.20 -11.75 -26.22
N TYR A 199 18.05 -11.97 -25.59
CA TYR A 199 16.97 -12.76 -26.16
C TYR A 199 15.80 -11.85 -26.53
N PRO A 200 15.18 -12.05 -27.70
CA PRO A 200 13.99 -11.29 -28.08
C PRO A 200 12.85 -11.60 -27.13
N ARG A 201 11.94 -10.64 -26.96
CA ARG A 201 10.71 -10.86 -26.19
C ARG A 201 9.80 -11.82 -26.95
N LEU A 202 9.06 -12.64 -26.21
CA LEU A 202 8.01 -13.48 -26.76
C LEU A 202 6.78 -12.62 -27.11
N THR A 203 6.80 -11.97 -28.26
CA THR A 203 5.73 -11.05 -28.71
C THR A 203 4.55 -11.76 -29.37
N LYS A 204 4.73 -13.02 -29.75
CA LYS A 204 3.73 -13.87 -30.42
C LYS A 204 3.43 -15.13 -29.60
N PRO A 205 2.25 -15.76 -29.75
CA PRO A 205 1.95 -17.02 -29.11
C PRO A 205 3.00 -18.10 -29.44
N ARG A 206 3.35 -18.94 -28.45
CA ARG A 206 4.38 -19.98 -28.64
C ARG A 206 4.08 -20.93 -29.80
N GLN A 207 2.81 -21.20 -30.08
CA GLN A 207 2.41 -22.06 -31.19
C GLN A 207 2.80 -21.45 -32.55
N GLU A 208 2.65 -20.14 -32.73
CA GLU A 208 3.03 -19.45 -33.98
C GLU A 208 4.55 -19.45 -34.16
N LEU A 209 5.30 -19.14 -33.09
CA LEU A 209 6.76 -19.15 -33.13
C LEU A 209 7.33 -20.55 -33.35
N ARG A 210 6.70 -21.60 -32.78
CA ARG A 210 7.08 -23.00 -33.04
C ARG A 210 6.87 -23.39 -34.49
N LYS A 211 5.79 -22.93 -35.13
CA LYS A 211 5.57 -23.16 -36.57
C LYS A 211 6.65 -22.48 -37.42
N GLN A 212 7.02 -21.24 -37.08
CA GLN A 212 8.10 -20.53 -37.79
C GLN A 212 9.46 -21.23 -37.66
N LEU A 213 9.73 -21.88 -36.52
CA LEU A 213 10.94 -22.70 -36.33
C LEU A 213 10.94 -24.03 -37.10
N GLN A 214 9.77 -24.53 -37.52
CA GLN A 214 9.66 -25.78 -38.29
C GLN A 214 9.77 -25.55 -39.81
N ILE A 215 9.69 -24.29 -40.25
CA ILE A 215 9.74 -23.88 -41.67
C ILE A 215 11.14 -23.37 -42.05
N ALA A 216 12.00 -23.13 -41.06
CA ALA A 216 13.41 -22.74 -41.22
C ALA A 216 14.33 -23.96 -41.05
#